data_AF-A0A1B8C0U1-F1
#
_entry.id   AF-A0A1B8C0U1-F1
#
_cell.length_a   1.000
_cell.length_b   1.000
_cell.length_c   1.000
_cell.angle_alpha   90.00
_cell.angle_beta   90.00
_cell.angle_gamma   90.00
#
_symmetry.space_group_name_H-M   'P 1'
#
loop_
_entity.id
_entity.type
_entity.pdbx_description
1 polymer ?
#
loop_
_entity_poly.entity_id
_entity_poly.type
_entity_poly.pdbx_seq_one_letter_code
_entity_poly.pdbx_strand_id
1 'polypeptide(L)'
;MKITSFDGPVTKEELDSFTNYVATLQPAKDNVGNNWAQGHSGEETKAMGVVYQISGQQPVLDKMLSYCDAVLSERNDIAAKPVGQHKIWTGDIAPVWPNDPSTKVITTGGEQGDPAGHLASCANLILGNRALYNQAVTIGDKNHYGKTYLERAKTYLTQADKVMSGHILSRLLDLSNGNKMYFAKDSPYKGGQAVPWNQQMMFNYAFQNLVAAHTILGDNSALVSKYKSIMVANLKWFFTGGGSTIKKSKKGNPIYDWNYAMDQNNVEDSNHASLDINGFYRAFVDGNWAITAEQMKPFANVLIDVMTLGNGQYAGTTDGKCASGNGICTNYIRSGFLLVSEFRPDQYKAMMGADFKEGGTIGKVDLFSRFLLVKHRRATAKH
;
A
#
# COMPACT_ATOMS: atom_id res chain seq x y z
N MET A 1 16.48 -2.61 -13.37
CA MET A 1 16.94 -3.06 -12.03
C MET A 1 17.41 -4.50 -12.13
N LYS A 2 18.56 -4.85 -11.54
CA LYS A 2 19.25 -6.14 -11.72
C LYS A 2 18.81 -7.15 -10.67
N ILE A 3 18.69 -8.41 -11.08
CA ILE A 3 18.33 -9.54 -10.22
C ILE A 3 19.53 -10.48 -10.20
N THR A 4 20.26 -10.55 -9.08
CA THR A 4 21.48 -11.36 -9.03
C THR A 4 21.16 -12.83 -8.81
N SER A 5 20.27 -13.10 -7.85
CA SER A 5 19.85 -14.44 -7.44
C SER A 5 18.52 -14.35 -6.69
N PHE A 6 17.73 -15.42 -6.71
CA PHE A 6 16.53 -15.52 -5.87
C PHE A 6 16.88 -15.86 -4.42
N ASP A 7 18.01 -16.52 -4.19
CA ASP A 7 18.45 -16.93 -2.85
C ASP A 7 19.50 -15.97 -2.27
N GLY A 8 19.71 -16.10 -0.96
CA GLY A 8 20.71 -15.32 -0.21
C GLY A 8 20.23 -13.92 0.17
N PRO A 9 21.07 -13.14 0.86
CA PRO A 9 20.76 -11.77 1.22
C PRO A 9 20.61 -10.88 -0.02
N VAL A 10 19.83 -9.81 0.12
CA VAL A 10 19.77 -8.73 -0.89
C VAL A 10 21.18 -8.17 -1.10
N THR A 11 21.61 -8.07 -2.35
CA THR A 11 22.98 -7.69 -2.69
C THR A 11 23.12 -6.18 -2.90
N LYS A 12 24.35 -5.67 -2.73
CA LYS A 12 24.67 -4.28 -3.07
C LYS A 12 24.36 -3.95 -4.53
N GLU A 13 24.59 -4.88 -5.45
CA GLU A 13 24.32 -4.68 -6.87
C GLU A 13 22.81 -4.53 -7.15
N GLU A 14 21.96 -5.32 -6.49
CA GLU A 14 20.50 -5.18 -6.58
C GLU A 14 20.05 -3.79 -6.08
N LEU A 15 20.57 -3.36 -4.93
CA LEU A 15 20.27 -2.06 -4.31
C LEU A 15 20.76 -0.87 -5.13
N ASP A 16 22.00 -0.91 -5.61
CA ASP A 16 22.57 0.15 -6.44
C ASP A 16 21.81 0.26 -7.77
N SER A 17 21.40 -0.88 -8.35
CA SER A 17 20.58 -0.88 -9.58
C SER A 17 19.17 -0.28 -9.38
N PHE A 18 18.59 -0.44 -8.19
CA PHE A 18 17.33 0.21 -7.82
C PHE A 18 17.52 1.71 -7.67
N THR A 19 18.52 2.12 -6.88
CA THR A 19 18.86 3.53 -6.66
C THR A 19 19.08 4.27 -7.97
N ASN A 20 19.84 3.68 -8.89
CA ASN A 20 20.09 4.25 -10.22
C ASN A 20 18.80 4.36 -11.05
N TYR A 21 17.91 3.38 -10.96
CA TYR A 21 16.63 3.41 -11.68
C TYR A 21 15.70 4.49 -11.12
N VAL A 22 15.47 4.53 -9.81
CA VAL A 22 14.54 5.49 -9.21
C VAL A 22 15.00 6.93 -9.36
N ALA A 23 16.32 7.18 -9.44
CA ALA A 23 16.87 8.50 -9.73
C ALA A 23 16.33 9.11 -11.04
N THR A 24 15.96 8.26 -12.02
CA THR A 24 15.43 8.69 -13.33
C THR A 24 13.94 9.00 -13.33
N LEU A 25 13.19 8.50 -12.34
CA LEU A 25 11.73 8.60 -12.32
C LEU A 25 11.29 10.03 -11.95
N GLN A 26 10.05 10.38 -12.26
CA GLN A 26 9.47 11.67 -11.89
C GLN A 26 8.07 11.44 -11.31
N PRO A 27 7.68 12.20 -10.26
CA PRO A 27 6.33 12.13 -9.76
C PRO A 27 5.33 12.56 -10.85
N ALA A 28 4.11 12.04 -10.72
CA ALA A 28 2.96 12.53 -11.47
C ALA A 28 2.76 14.03 -11.19
N LYS A 29 1.95 14.69 -12.04
CA LYS A 29 1.61 16.12 -11.90
C LYS A 29 0.23 16.35 -11.30
N ASP A 30 -0.54 15.28 -11.17
CA ASP A 30 -1.90 15.24 -10.64
C ASP A 30 -2.23 13.80 -10.23
N ASN A 31 -3.39 13.62 -9.57
CA ASN A 31 -3.91 12.31 -9.22
C ASN A 31 -4.79 11.66 -10.30
N VAL A 32 -4.83 12.20 -11.53
CA VAL A 32 -5.73 11.68 -12.57
C VAL A 32 -5.42 10.22 -12.85
N GLY A 33 -6.45 9.37 -12.86
CA GLY A 33 -6.27 7.93 -13.05
C GLY A 33 -5.63 7.23 -11.84
N ASN A 34 -5.73 7.82 -10.64
CA ASN A 34 -5.20 7.29 -9.38
C ASN A 34 -3.67 7.23 -9.31
N ASN A 35 -2.97 8.19 -9.93
CA ASN A 35 -1.50 8.24 -9.94
C ASN A 35 -0.86 8.09 -8.55
N TRP A 36 -1.48 8.62 -7.50
CA TRP A 36 -0.99 8.57 -6.13
C TRP A 36 -1.54 7.42 -5.28
N ALA A 37 -2.44 6.60 -5.81
CA ALA A 37 -2.87 5.37 -5.15
C ALA A 37 -2.23 4.14 -5.79
N GLN A 38 -2.90 3.57 -6.80
CA GLN A 38 -2.48 2.37 -7.52
C GLN A 38 -1.77 2.67 -8.86
N GLY A 39 -1.67 3.95 -9.24
CA GLY A 39 -0.90 4.39 -10.40
C GLY A 39 0.61 4.44 -10.11
N HIS A 40 1.37 4.92 -11.09
CA HIS A 40 2.83 4.79 -11.07
C HIS A 40 3.47 5.48 -9.86
N SER A 41 3.07 6.70 -9.52
CA SER A 41 3.71 7.44 -8.43
C SER A 41 3.43 6.86 -7.05
N GLY A 42 2.23 6.31 -6.85
CA GLY A 42 1.87 5.62 -5.62
C GLY A 42 2.70 4.34 -5.42
N GLU A 43 2.84 3.52 -6.46
CA GLU A 43 3.64 2.30 -6.38
C GLU A 43 5.15 2.58 -6.32
N GLU A 44 5.65 3.59 -7.02
CA GLU A 44 7.04 4.07 -6.93
C GLU A 44 7.37 4.55 -5.52
N THR A 45 6.48 5.31 -4.88
CA THR A 45 6.69 5.82 -3.51
C THR A 45 6.74 4.70 -2.49
N LYS A 46 5.81 3.73 -2.56
CA LYS A 46 5.82 2.53 -1.71
C LYS A 46 7.11 1.72 -1.92
N ALA A 47 7.52 1.53 -3.17
CA ALA A 47 8.72 0.77 -3.51
C ALA A 47 9.99 1.43 -2.94
N MET A 48 10.12 2.75 -3.05
CA MET A 48 11.24 3.49 -2.44
C MET A 48 11.25 3.35 -0.91
N GLY A 49 10.08 3.43 -0.27
CA GLY A 49 9.96 3.21 1.17
C GLY A 49 10.44 1.83 1.60
N VAL A 50 9.99 0.78 0.91
CA VAL A 50 10.41 -0.61 1.16
C VAL A 50 11.92 -0.79 0.98
N VAL A 51 12.49 -0.30 -0.12
CA VAL A 51 13.93 -0.47 -0.38
C VAL A 51 14.77 0.34 0.60
N TYR A 52 14.33 1.54 1.00
CA TYR A 52 15.00 2.30 2.05
C TYR A 52 15.01 1.57 3.39
N GLN A 53 13.91 0.91 3.79
CA GLN A 53 13.89 0.09 5.01
C GLN A 53 14.91 -1.05 4.98
N ILE A 54 15.17 -1.62 3.81
CA ILE A 54 16.14 -2.70 3.62
C ILE A 54 17.58 -2.17 3.64
N SER A 55 17.83 -1.03 2.99
CA SER A 55 19.19 -0.58 2.64
C SER A 55 19.71 0.61 3.42
N GLY A 56 18.82 1.47 3.93
CA GLY A 56 19.17 2.77 4.50
C GLY A 56 19.77 3.76 3.49
N GLN A 57 19.70 3.51 2.18
CA GLN A 57 20.36 4.33 1.17
C GLN A 57 19.72 5.72 1.06
N GLN A 58 20.49 6.75 1.46
CA GLN A 58 20.05 8.15 1.45
C GLN A 58 19.47 8.62 0.10
N PRO A 59 20.06 8.31 -1.07
CA PRO A 59 19.50 8.75 -2.35
C PRO A 59 18.09 8.20 -2.64
N VAL A 60 17.73 7.03 -2.09
CA VAL A 60 16.39 6.46 -2.23
C VAL A 60 15.40 7.25 -1.36
N LEU A 61 15.77 7.56 -0.12
CA LEU A 61 14.95 8.40 0.75
C LEU A 61 14.75 9.78 0.13
N ASP A 62 15.81 10.43 -0.35
CA ASP A 62 15.74 11.75 -0.97
C ASP A 62 14.82 11.77 -2.19
N LYS A 63 14.86 10.70 -3.00
CA LYS A 63 13.93 10.56 -4.12
C LYS A 63 12.50 10.39 -3.63
N MET A 64 12.27 9.59 -2.59
CA MET A 64 10.95 9.46 -1.94
C MET A 64 10.44 10.80 -1.39
N LEU A 65 11.31 11.65 -0.83
CA LEU A 65 10.94 12.99 -0.37
C LEU A 65 10.43 13.86 -1.52
N SER A 66 11.04 13.79 -2.71
CA SER A 66 10.57 14.55 -3.88
C SER A 66 9.15 14.14 -4.31
N TYR A 67 8.81 12.87 -4.15
CA TYR A 67 7.45 12.36 -4.41
C TYR A 67 6.47 12.79 -3.31
N CYS A 68 6.91 12.79 -2.04
CA CYS A 68 6.10 13.26 -0.92
C CYS A 68 5.83 14.78 -0.98
N ASP A 69 6.81 15.57 -1.41
CA ASP A 69 6.63 17.00 -1.71
C ASP A 69 5.60 17.21 -2.81
N ALA A 70 5.69 16.41 -3.89
CA ALA A 70 4.78 16.49 -5.02
C ALA A 70 3.34 16.15 -4.60
N VAL A 71 3.11 14.97 -4.01
CA VAL A 71 1.75 14.57 -3.58
C VAL A 71 1.16 15.57 -2.61
N LEU A 72 1.92 16.11 -1.65
CA LEU A 72 1.38 17.14 -0.76
C LEU A 72 1.03 18.44 -1.50
N SER A 73 1.89 18.88 -2.42
CA SER A 73 1.66 20.10 -3.21
C SER A 73 0.45 20.01 -4.15
N GLU A 74 0.03 18.79 -4.50
CA GLU A 74 -1.11 18.51 -5.37
C GLU A 74 -2.42 18.31 -4.61
N ARG A 75 -2.40 18.37 -3.27
CA ARG A 75 -3.62 18.18 -2.47
C ARG A 75 -4.63 19.28 -2.77
N ASN A 76 -5.88 18.90 -2.98
CA ASN A 76 -6.93 19.74 -3.55
C ASN A 76 -7.19 21.06 -2.81
N ASP A 77 -7.06 21.11 -1.49
CA ASP A 77 -7.22 22.33 -0.68
C ASP A 77 -6.01 23.27 -0.73
N ILE A 78 -4.84 22.79 -1.17
CA ILE A 78 -3.59 23.58 -1.26
C ILE A 78 -3.29 23.95 -2.72
N ALA A 79 -3.37 22.98 -3.63
CA ALA A 79 -2.96 23.13 -5.00
C ALA A 79 -3.81 24.17 -5.73
N ALA A 80 -3.18 24.96 -6.60
CA ALA A 80 -3.90 25.86 -7.49
C ALA A 80 -4.62 25.09 -8.61
N LYS A 81 -5.58 25.75 -9.27
CA LYS A 81 -6.17 25.21 -10.52
C LYS A 81 -5.08 25.04 -11.59
N PRO A 82 -5.17 24.01 -12.45
CA PRO A 82 -6.27 23.05 -12.57
C PRO A 82 -6.14 21.81 -11.65
N VAL A 83 -5.06 21.68 -10.88
CA VAL A 83 -4.80 20.49 -10.06
C VAL A 83 -5.72 20.44 -8.84
N GLY A 84 -5.81 21.54 -8.10
CA GLY A 84 -6.68 21.66 -6.93
C GLY A 84 -7.80 22.70 -7.08
N GLN A 85 -8.39 23.06 -5.95
CA GLN A 85 -9.54 23.97 -5.82
C GLN A 85 -10.83 23.43 -6.45
N HIS A 86 -11.01 22.11 -6.40
CA HIS A 86 -12.22 21.43 -6.85
C HIS A 86 -13.18 21.22 -5.69
N LYS A 87 -14.46 21.54 -5.88
CA LYS A 87 -15.51 21.16 -4.93
C LYS A 87 -15.80 19.67 -5.09
N ILE A 88 -15.71 18.92 -4.01
CA ILE A 88 -16.08 17.51 -4.01
C ILE A 88 -17.56 17.34 -3.67
N TRP A 89 -18.02 16.09 -3.63
CA TRP A 89 -19.41 15.72 -3.36
C TRP A 89 -19.98 16.26 -2.03
N THR A 90 -19.14 16.64 -1.06
CA THR A 90 -19.58 17.31 0.17
C THR A 90 -19.93 18.79 -0.03
N GLY A 91 -19.60 19.38 -1.19
CA GLY A 91 -19.74 20.80 -1.51
C GLY A 91 -18.51 21.65 -1.21
N ASP A 92 -17.55 21.10 -0.44
CA ASP A 92 -16.35 21.80 0.03
C ASP A 92 -15.12 21.51 -0.83
N ILE A 93 -14.10 22.36 -0.69
CA ILE A 93 -12.74 22.07 -1.18
C ILE A 93 -12.00 21.36 -0.03
N ALA A 94 -12.03 20.03 -0.04
CA ALA A 94 -11.49 19.18 1.02
C ALA A 94 -10.00 18.81 0.79
N PRO A 95 -9.26 18.39 1.84
CA PRO A 95 -7.88 17.91 1.72
C PRO A 95 -7.83 16.50 1.13
N VAL A 96 -8.09 16.40 -0.17
CA VAL A 96 -8.17 15.14 -0.94
C VAL A 96 -7.40 15.26 -2.25
N TRP A 97 -7.34 14.18 -3.02
CA TRP A 97 -6.74 14.10 -4.35
C TRP A 97 -7.76 13.55 -5.35
N PRO A 98 -8.57 14.41 -6.00
CA PRO A 98 -9.49 13.98 -7.03
C PRO A 98 -8.77 13.21 -8.15
N ASN A 99 -9.23 12.01 -8.46
CA ASN A 99 -8.67 11.16 -9.50
C ASN A 99 -9.38 11.30 -10.86
N ASP A 100 -10.57 11.90 -10.87
CA ASP A 100 -11.29 12.30 -12.06
C ASP A 100 -12.02 13.64 -11.82
N PRO A 101 -11.28 14.76 -11.88
CA PRO A 101 -11.84 16.09 -11.69
C PRO A 101 -12.78 16.52 -12.83
N SER A 102 -12.93 15.72 -13.88
CA SER A 102 -13.85 16.02 -14.99
C SER A 102 -15.31 15.60 -14.70
N THR A 103 -15.52 14.77 -13.68
CA THR A 103 -16.85 14.32 -13.27
C THR A 103 -17.68 15.46 -12.69
N LYS A 104 -18.98 15.48 -12.99
CA LYS A 104 -19.91 16.53 -12.48
C LYS A 104 -19.98 16.56 -10.96
N VAL A 105 -19.90 15.40 -10.33
CA VAL A 105 -19.80 15.25 -8.87
C VAL A 105 -18.51 14.48 -8.60
N ILE A 106 -17.50 15.20 -8.16
CA ILE A 106 -16.20 14.61 -7.85
C ILE A 106 -16.36 13.73 -6.61
N THR A 107 -16.23 12.42 -6.83
CA THR A 107 -16.32 11.41 -5.79
C THR A 107 -14.97 11.18 -5.12
N THR A 108 -14.99 10.57 -3.94
CA THR A 108 -13.80 10.12 -3.23
C THR A 108 -14.08 8.73 -2.66
N GLY A 109 -13.09 7.85 -2.63
CA GLY A 109 -13.15 6.52 -2.05
C GLY A 109 -11.85 6.15 -1.32
N GLY A 110 -11.53 4.86 -1.33
CA GLY A 110 -10.33 4.29 -0.70
C GLY A 110 -9.02 4.87 -1.21
N GLU A 111 -8.99 5.33 -2.45
CA GLU A 111 -7.79 5.88 -3.10
C GLU A 111 -7.23 7.10 -2.36
N GLN A 112 -8.02 7.75 -1.51
CA GLN A 112 -7.57 8.88 -0.69
C GLN A 112 -6.64 8.45 0.46
N GLY A 113 -6.68 7.18 0.87
CA GLY A 113 -5.83 6.67 1.95
C GLY A 113 -4.34 6.60 1.57
N ASP A 114 -4.03 6.22 0.34
CA ASP A 114 -2.65 6.04 -0.11
C ASP A 114 -1.84 7.35 -0.17
N PRO A 115 -2.33 8.46 -0.73
CA PRO A 115 -1.65 9.76 -0.66
C PRO A 115 -1.29 10.19 0.76
N ALA A 116 -2.21 10.03 1.72
CA ALA A 116 -1.93 10.29 3.13
C ALA A 116 -0.91 9.28 3.69
N GLY A 117 -1.00 8.01 3.27
CA GLY A 117 -0.07 6.95 3.63
C GLY A 117 1.35 7.20 3.16
N HIS A 118 1.56 7.76 1.97
CA HIS A 118 2.89 8.13 1.47
C HIS A 118 3.56 9.17 2.37
N LEU A 119 2.81 10.22 2.71
CA LEU A 119 3.28 11.28 3.62
C LEU A 119 3.63 10.70 5.00
N ALA A 120 2.71 9.92 5.59
CA ALA A 120 2.91 9.28 6.88
C ALA A 120 4.08 8.30 6.85
N SER A 121 4.25 7.54 5.77
CA SER A 121 5.34 6.58 5.60
C SER A 121 6.68 7.27 5.52
N CYS A 122 6.80 8.35 4.74
CA CYS A 122 8.02 9.15 4.70
C CYS A 122 8.38 9.73 6.07
N ALA A 123 7.39 10.27 6.78
CA ALA A 123 7.57 10.74 8.16
C ALA A 123 8.05 9.63 9.09
N ASN A 124 7.41 8.45 9.06
CA ASN A 124 7.77 7.29 9.87
C ASN A 124 9.22 6.83 9.61
N LEU A 125 9.64 6.75 8.34
CA LEU A 125 11.01 6.36 7.99
C LEU A 125 12.06 7.35 8.52
N ILE A 126 11.79 8.65 8.43
CA ILE A 126 12.66 9.68 8.99
C ILE A 126 12.70 9.57 10.51
N LEU A 127 11.53 9.50 11.16
CA LEU A 127 11.40 9.45 12.62
C LEU A 127 12.04 8.18 13.21
N GLY A 128 12.01 7.07 12.47
CA GLY A 128 12.71 5.84 12.84
C GLY A 128 14.24 5.97 12.85
N ASN A 129 14.80 7.01 12.21
CA ASN A 129 16.24 7.24 12.13
C ASN A 129 16.64 8.61 12.68
N ARG A 130 16.89 8.66 13.99
CA ARG A 130 17.27 9.90 14.71
C ARG A 130 18.54 10.58 14.17
N ALA A 131 19.42 9.85 13.50
CA ALA A 131 20.63 10.42 12.91
C ALA A 131 20.33 11.45 11.81
N LEU A 132 19.13 11.39 11.19
CA LEU A 132 18.71 12.33 10.14
C LEU A 132 18.21 13.67 10.68
N TYR A 133 17.75 13.74 11.93
CA TYR A 133 16.83 14.78 12.40
C TYR A 133 17.31 16.21 12.12
N ASN A 134 18.57 16.50 12.43
CA ASN A 134 19.15 17.83 12.31
C ASN A 134 19.85 18.06 10.95
N GLN A 135 19.87 17.06 10.08
CA GLN A 135 20.47 17.20 8.76
C GLN A 135 19.53 18.03 7.88
N ALA A 136 20.12 18.89 7.05
CA ALA A 136 19.38 19.59 6.01
C ALA A 136 18.88 18.57 4.98
N VAL A 137 17.63 18.73 4.53
CA VAL A 137 17.09 17.92 3.43
C VAL A 137 17.86 18.22 2.14
N THR A 138 18.36 17.17 1.49
CA THR A 138 19.25 17.31 0.32
C THR A 138 18.54 17.80 -0.94
N ILE A 139 17.23 17.58 -1.04
CA ILE A 139 16.40 18.03 -2.17
C ILE A 139 16.02 19.52 -2.10
N GLY A 140 16.40 20.22 -1.03
CA GLY A 140 15.99 21.59 -0.76
C GLY A 140 14.57 21.71 -0.18
N ASP A 141 14.12 22.94 0.03
CA ASP A 141 12.85 23.26 0.70
C ASP A 141 12.00 24.27 -0.08
N LYS A 142 11.76 23.97 -1.36
CA LYS A 142 11.04 24.87 -2.28
C LYS A 142 9.62 25.19 -1.82
N ASN A 143 8.94 24.22 -1.20
CA ASN A 143 7.55 24.34 -0.77
C ASN A 143 7.42 24.75 0.71
N HIS A 144 8.53 25.04 1.40
CA HIS A 144 8.55 25.40 2.82
C HIS A 144 7.93 24.32 3.73
N TYR A 145 8.16 23.04 3.40
CA TYR A 145 7.68 21.92 4.18
C TYR A 145 8.66 21.50 5.29
N GLY A 146 9.86 22.08 5.33
CA GLY A 146 10.84 21.89 6.40
C GLY A 146 12.25 21.80 5.83
N LYS A 147 13.18 22.51 6.47
CA LYS A 147 14.58 22.60 6.03
C LYS A 147 15.42 21.43 6.54
N THR A 148 15.02 20.85 7.67
CA THR A 148 15.63 19.62 8.21
C THR A 148 14.72 18.41 8.02
N TYR A 149 15.27 17.20 8.09
CA TYR A 149 14.46 15.97 7.99
C TYR A 149 13.40 15.91 9.10
N LEU A 150 13.71 16.31 10.35
CA LEU A 150 12.72 16.31 11.43
C LEU A 150 11.57 17.29 11.17
N GLU A 151 11.88 18.52 10.73
CA GLU A 151 10.86 19.49 10.34
C GLU A 151 9.98 18.94 9.21
N ARG A 152 10.62 18.35 8.19
CA ARG A 152 9.91 17.77 7.04
C ARG A 152 8.97 16.64 7.46
N ALA A 153 9.45 15.73 8.30
CA ALA A 153 8.66 14.62 8.83
C ALA A 153 7.44 15.12 9.63
N LYS A 154 7.63 16.13 10.48
CA LYS A 154 6.52 16.74 11.25
C LYS A 154 5.49 17.41 10.35
N THR A 155 5.91 18.07 9.27
CA THR A 155 4.99 18.62 8.28
C THR A 155 4.19 17.52 7.61
N TYR A 156 4.84 16.49 7.06
CA TYR A 156 4.15 15.37 6.41
C TYR A 156 3.16 14.68 7.36
N LEU A 157 3.57 14.44 8.60
CA LEU A 157 2.73 13.84 9.64
C LEU A 157 1.47 14.67 9.89
N THR A 158 1.64 15.98 10.13
CA THR A 158 0.53 16.92 10.35
C THR A 158 -0.41 16.96 9.14
N GLN A 159 0.14 16.94 7.93
CA GLN A 159 -0.65 17.02 6.70
C GLN A 159 -1.40 15.71 6.41
N ALA A 160 -0.81 14.56 6.74
CA ALA A 160 -1.49 13.27 6.66
C ALA A 160 -2.65 13.19 7.68
N ASP A 161 -2.43 13.63 8.93
CA ASP A 161 -3.49 13.73 9.93
C ASP A 161 -4.65 14.62 9.49
N LYS A 162 -4.35 15.76 8.85
CA LYS A 162 -5.37 16.67 8.30
C LYS A 162 -6.27 15.95 7.29
N VAL A 163 -5.73 15.07 6.47
CA VAL A 163 -6.52 14.27 5.51
C VAL A 163 -7.35 13.23 6.26
N MET A 164 -6.70 12.42 7.10
CA MET A 164 -7.33 11.31 7.79
C MET A 164 -8.46 11.80 8.69
N SER A 165 -8.21 12.81 9.50
CA SER A 165 -9.21 13.36 10.43
C SER A 165 -10.17 14.36 9.78
N GLY A 166 -9.69 15.16 8.84
CA GLY A 166 -10.46 16.27 8.25
C GLY A 166 -11.43 15.87 7.14
N HIS A 167 -11.17 14.76 6.44
CA HIS A 167 -12.07 14.23 5.40
C HIS A 167 -12.43 12.76 5.60
N ILE A 168 -11.42 11.88 5.73
CA ILE A 168 -11.66 10.42 5.68
C ILE A 168 -12.55 9.98 6.85
N LEU A 169 -12.19 10.36 8.09
CA LEU A 169 -12.92 9.98 9.30
C LEU A 169 -14.12 10.87 9.61
N SER A 170 -14.17 12.08 9.07
CA SER A 170 -15.23 13.06 9.35
C SER A 170 -16.39 12.98 8.35
N ARG A 171 -16.11 12.65 7.08
CA ARG A 171 -17.09 12.71 5.99
C ARG A 171 -17.15 11.46 5.12
N LEU A 172 -16.03 10.77 4.89
CA LEU A 172 -16.03 9.63 3.96
C LEU A 172 -16.44 8.31 4.60
N LEU A 173 -15.98 8.05 5.83
CA LEU A 173 -16.22 6.79 6.52
C LEU A 173 -17.30 6.92 7.60
N ASP A 174 -18.18 5.93 7.66
CA ASP A 174 -19.01 5.63 8.81
C ASP A 174 -18.36 4.49 9.60
N LEU A 175 -18.07 4.76 10.87
CA LEU A 175 -17.40 3.85 11.79
C LEU A 175 -18.30 3.44 12.97
N SER A 176 -19.59 3.80 12.93
CA SER A 176 -20.55 3.56 14.01
C SER A 176 -20.74 2.08 14.35
N ASN A 177 -20.50 1.17 13.39
CA ASN A 177 -20.56 -0.27 13.57
C ASN A 177 -19.25 -0.86 14.13
N GLY A 178 -18.86 -0.41 15.33
CA GLY A 178 -17.70 -0.95 16.05
C GLY A 178 -16.38 -0.74 15.29
N ASN A 179 -16.18 0.45 14.71
CA ASN A 179 -15.00 0.85 13.94
C ASN A 179 -14.76 0.10 12.63
N LYS A 180 -15.71 -0.73 12.17
CA LYS A 180 -15.67 -1.30 10.82
C LYS A 180 -15.88 -0.20 9.77
N MET A 181 -15.11 -0.24 8.69
CA MET A 181 -15.16 0.77 7.63
C MET A 181 -16.36 0.54 6.71
N TYR A 182 -17.34 1.42 6.81
CA TYR A 182 -18.39 1.61 5.80
C TYR A 182 -18.20 2.98 5.15
N PHE A 183 -18.62 3.13 3.90
CA PHE A 183 -18.76 4.48 3.34
C PHE A 183 -19.92 5.21 4.00
N ALA A 184 -19.76 6.51 4.23
CA ALA A 184 -20.85 7.36 4.68
C ALA A 184 -22.06 7.22 3.75
N LYS A 185 -23.27 7.24 4.32
CA LYS A 185 -24.51 6.95 3.59
C LYS A 185 -24.75 7.90 2.40
N ASP A 186 -24.31 9.15 2.53
CA ASP A 186 -24.40 10.19 1.50
C ASP A 186 -23.25 10.16 0.49
N SER A 187 -22.26 9.27 0.64
CA SER A 187 -21.18 9.12 -0.34
C SER A 187 -21.75 8.72 -1.71
N PRO A 188 -21.47 9.48 -2.79
CA PRO A 188 -21.90 9.10 -4.13
C PRO A 188 -21.17 7.84 -4.62
N TYR A 189 -20.05 7.49 -3.99
CA TYR A 189 -19.35 6.24 -4.23
C TYR A 189 -19.71 5.23 -3.14
N LYS A 190 -20.50 4.22 -3.52
CA LYS A 190 -20.86 3.07 -2.67
C LYS A 190 -21.42 3.46 -1.27
N GLY A 191 -22.17 4.56 -1.17
CA GLY A 191 -22.68 5.07 0.11
C GLY A 191 -23.41 4.01 0.94
N GLY A 192 -23.06 3.92 2.22
CA GLY A 192 -23.60 2.96 3.18
C GLY A 192 -23.11 1.51 3.02
N GLN A 193 -22.35 1.19 1.97
CA GLN A 193 -21.78 -0.15 1.77
C GLN A 193 -20.49 -0.32 2.55
N ALA A 194 -20.12 -1.59 2.81
CA ALA A 194 -18.81 -1.92 3.36
C ALA A 194 -17.72 -1.42 2.41
N VAL A 195 -16.65 -0.83 2.97
CA VAL A 195 -15.50 -0.45 2.16
C VAL A 195 -14.83 -1.73 1.63
N PRO A 196 -14.53 -1.83 0.34
CA PRO A 196 -13.82 -2.99 -0.21
C PRO A 196 -12.46 -3.22 0.43
N TRP A 197 -12.01 -4.47 0.53
CA TRP A 197 -10.81 -4.82 1.30
C TRP A 197 -9.56 -4.08 0.79
N ASN A 198 -9.41 -3.97 -0.53
CA ASN A 198 -8.28 -3.29 -1.14
C ASN A 198 -8.23 -1.80 -0.77
N GLN A 199 -9.40 -1.19 -0.66
CA GLN A 199 -9.58 0.20 -0.25
C GLN A 199 -9.37 0.38 1.25
N GLN A 200 -9.80 -0.57 2.07
CA GLN A 200 -9.43 -0.58 3.50
C GLN A 200 -7.90 -0.65 3.67
N MET A 201 -7.19 -1.41 2.82
CA MET A 201 -5.74 -1.50 2.86
C MET A 201 -5.01 -0.20 2.50
N MET A 202 -5.63 0.67 1.69
CA MET A 202 -5.13 2.02 1.42
C MET A 202 -5.26 2.92 2.65
N PHE A 203 -6.40 2.89 3.34
CA PHE A 203 -6.55 3.63 4.61
C PHE A 203 -5.64 3.08 5.71
N ASN A 204 -5.52 1.76 5.82
CA ASN A 204 -4.64 1.11 6.79
C ASN A 204 -3.17 1.46 6.58
N TYR A 205 -2.75 1.71 5.33
CA TYR A 205 -1.39 2.19 5.06
C TYR A 205 -1.10 3.53 5.75
N ALA A 206 -2.05 4.47 5.75
CA ALA A 206 -1.94 5.70 6.50
C ALA A 206 -2.02 5.46 8.02
N PHE A 207 -3.03 4.74 8.51
CA PHE A 207 -3.20 4.50 9.95
C PHE A 207 -1.97 3.85 10.58
N GLN A 208 -1.39 2.84 9.92
CA GLN A 208 -0.22 2.14 10.41
C GLN A 208 0.97 3.10 10.59
N ASN A 209 1.27 3.90 9.56
CA ASN A 209 2.42 4.81 9.62
C ASN A 209 2.20 5.99 10.56
N LEU A 210 0.98 6.52 10.65
CA LEU A 210 0.62 7.57 11.61
C LEU A 210 0.77 7.09 13.05
N VAL A 211 0.27 5.89 13.35
CA VAL A 211 0.41 5.26 14.68
C VAL A 211 1.89 5.11 15.03
N ALA A 212 2.71 4.58 14.12
CA ALA A 212 4.14 4.42 14.36
C ALA A 212 4.85 5.76 14.58
N ALA A 213 4.61 6.75 13.71
CA ALA A 213 5.23 8.07 13.77
C ALA A 213 4.90 8.83 15.06
N HIS A 214 3.62 8.89 15.45
CA HIS A 214 3.20 9.53 16.70
C HIS A 214 3.72 8.80 17.93
N THR A 215 3.79 7.46 17.88
CA THR A 215 4.38 6.67 18.97
C THR A 215 5.86 7.01 19.18
N ILE A 216 6.63 7.19 18.09
CA ILE A 216 8.04 7.61 18.16
C ILE A 216 8.18 9.02 18.76
N LEU A 217 7.28 9.95 18.38
CA LEU A 217 7.27 11.32 18.90
C LEU A 217 6.75 11.42 20.34
N GLY A 218 5.96 10.44 20.80
CA GLY A 218 5.29 10.48 22.09
C GLY A 218 4.16 11.51 22.15
N ASP A 219 3.53 11.84 21.01
CA ASP A 219 2.46 12.84 20.91
C ASP A 219 1.12 12.23 20.46
N ASN A 220 0.06 13.04 20.49
CA ASN A 220 -1.28 12.73 19.96
C ASN A 220 -1.84 11.33 20.34
N SER A 221 -1.66 10.92 21.60
CA SER A 221 -2.05 9.58 22.09
C SER A 221 -3.54 9.23 21.84
N ALA A 222 -4.42 10.23 21.82
CA ALA A 222 -5.83 10.04 21.45
C ALA A 222 -6.01 9.65 19.98
N LEU A 223 -5.30 10.30 19.04
CA LEU A 223 -5.33 9.92 17.62
C LEU A 223 -4.69 8.55 17.40
N VAL A 224 -3.56 8.27 18.05
CA VAL A 224 -2.92 6.94 18.03
C VAL A 224 -3.92 5.86 18.44
N SER A 225 -4.63 6.07 19.55
CA SER A 225 -5.63 5.12 20.05
C SER A 225 -6.78 4.95 19.05
N LYS A 226 -7.28 6.04 18.47
CA LYS A 226 -8.35 6.02 17.47
C LYS A 226 -7.93 5.24 16.21
N TYR A 227 -6.83 5.62 15.57
CA TYR A 227 -6.32 4.95 14.37
C TYR A 227 -6.03 3.48 14.61
N LYS A 228 -5.38 3.14 15.74
CA LYS A 228 -5.12 1.75 16.12
C LYS A 228 -6.42 0.95 16.28
N SER A 229 -7.43 1.52 16.94
CA SER A 229 -8.71 0.83 17.15
C SER A 229 -9.44 0.52 15.84
N ILE A 230 -9.36 1.43 14.86
CA ILE A 230 -9.93 1.26 13.53
C ILE A 230 -9.19 0.15 12.77
N MET A 231 -7.86 0.23 12.72
CA MET A 231 -7.05 -0.77 12.01
C MET A 231 -7.26 -2.18 12.60
N VAL A 232 -7.24 -2.33 13.93
CA VAL A 232 -7.50 -3.62 14.60
C VAL A 232 -8.90 -4.16 14.28
N ALA A 233 -9.93 -3.31 14.32
CA ALA A 233 -11.30 -3.75 14.04
C ALA A 233 -11.44 -4.32 12.62
N ASN A 234 -10.84 -3.66 11.62
CA ASN A 234 -10.98 -4.04 10.22
C ASN A 234 -10.11 -5.24 9.83
N LEU A 235 -8.87 -5.33 10.36
CA LEU A 235 -8.05 -6.54 10.19
C LEU A 235 -8.75 -7.76 10.80
N LYS A 236 -9.32 -7.62 12.01
CA LYS A 236 -10.08 -8.69 12.66
C LYS A 236 -11.35 -9.05 11.87
N TRP A 237 -12.03 -8.06 11.29
CA TRP A 237 -13.24 -8.25 10.52
C TRP A 237 -13.02 -9.17 9.32
N PHE A 238 -11.90 -9.01 8.61
CA PHE A 238 -11.53 -9.90 7.51
C PHE A 238 -11.33 -11.35 7.96
N PHE A 239 -10.49 -11.59 8.96
CA PHE A 239 -10.10 -12.96 9.34
C PHE A 239 -11.12 -13.71 10.19
N THR A 240 -11.87 -13.00 11.05
CA THR A 240 -12.74 -13.63 12.05
C THR A 240 -14.15 -13.09 12.08
N GLY A 241 -14.40 -11.94 11.44
CA GLY A 241 -15.72 -11.31 11.38
C GLY A 241 -16.52 -11.65 10.12
N GLY A 242 -16.10 -12.67 9.37
CA GLY A 242 -16.79 -13.18 8.18
C GLY A 242 -16.27 -12.65 6.84
N GLY A 243 -15.30 -11.72 6.83
CA GLY A 243 -14.79 -11.16 5.57
C GLY A 243 -14.05 -12.15 4.67
N SER A 244 -13.54 -13.22 5.26
CA SER A 244 -13.00 -14.40 4.57
C SER A 244 -13.55 -15.67 5.20
N THR A 245 -13.62 -16.73 4.40
CA THR A 245 -13.92 -18.08 4.87
C THR A 245 -12.77 -19.01 4.49
N ILE A 246 -12.54 -20.05 5.30
CA ILE A 246 -11.52 -21.05 4.99
C ILE A 246 -12.17 -22.22 4.26
N LYS A 247 -11.64 -22.57 3.09
CA LYS A 247 -11.99 -23.75 2.31
C LYS A 247 -10.76 -24.64 2.11
N LYS A 248 -10.96 -25.86 1.59
CA LYS A 248 -9.85 -26.72 1.16
C LYS A 248 -9.66 -26.61 -0.36
N SER A 249 -8.42 -26.41 -0.79
CA SER A 249 -8.05 -26.53 -2.20
C SER A 249 -8.21 -27.97 -2.69
N LYS A 250 -8.11 -28.19 -4.01
CA LYS A 250 -8.08 -29.54 -4.59
C LYS A 250 -6.91 -30.40 -4.06
N LYS A 251 -5.84 -29.75 -3.58
CA LYS A 251 -4.67 -30.40 -2.97
C LYS A 251 -4.82 -30.60 -1.45
N GLY A 252 -5.96 -30.20 -0.87
CA GLY A 252 -6.28 -30.36 0.55
C GLY A 252 -5.77 -29.24 1.47
N ASN A 253 -5.01 -28.27 0.97
CA ASN A 253 -4.50 -27.16 1.77
C ASN A 253 -5.62 -26.14 2.09
N PRO A 254 -5.59 -25.49 3.26
CA PRO A 254 -6.51 -24.40 3.57
C PRO A 254 -6.24 -23.20 2.66
N ILE A 255 -7.30 -22.66 2.08
CA ILE A 255 -7.32 -21.45 1.25
C ILE A 255 -8.36 -20.48 1.79
N TYR A 256 -8.14 -19.17 1.59
CA TYR A 256 -9.22 -18.21 1.77
C TYR A 256 -10.14 -18.18 0.56
N ASP A 257 -11.42 -18.05 0.83
CA ASP A 257 -12.44 -17.60 -0.12
C ASP A 257 -13.04 -16.30 0.42
N TRP A 258 -12.93 -15.24 -0.37
CA TRP A 258 -13.40 -13.91 0.00
C TRP A 258 -13.91 -13.16 -1.23
N ASN A 259 -14.86 -12.27 -0.94
CA ASN A 259 -15.48 -11.38 -1.91
C ASN A 259 -14.83 -9.99 -1.81
N TYR A 260 -15.08 -9.17 -2.83
CA TYR A 260 -14.56 -7.80 -2.94
C TYR A 260 -14.81 -6.92 -1.69
N ALA A 261 -15.96 -7.08 -1.06
CA ALA A 261 -16.32 -6.44 0.19
C ALA A 261 -17.26 -7.35 1.00
N MET A 262 -17.43 -7.05 2.28
CA MET A 262 -18.21 -7.89 3.20
C MET A 262 -19.68 -8.07 2.77
N ASP A 263 -20.29 -7.04 2.21
CA ASP A 263 -21.71 -7.03 1.81
C ASP A 263 -21.93 -7.39 0.34
N GLN A 264 -20.89 -7.91 -0.33
CA GLN A 264 -20.94 -8.27 -1.75
C GLN A 264 -20.74 -9.77 -1.96
N ASN A 265 -21.27 -10.26 -3.09
CA ASN A 265 -21.26 -11.69 -3.47
C ASN A 265 -20.35 -11.99 -4.66
N ASN A 266 -19.65 -11.00 -5.20
CA ASN A 266 -18.66 -11.22 -6.25
C ASN A 266 -17.32 -11.59 -5.63
N VAL A 267 -16.79 -12.73 -6.07
CA VAL A 267 -15.45 -13.20 -5.74
C VAL A 267 -14.42 -12.12 -6.03
N GLU A 268 -13.40 -12.06 -5.18
CA GLU A 268 -12.29 -11.13 -5.37
C GLU A 268 -11.55 -11.38 -6.70
N ASP A 269 -11.25 -10.31 -7.42
CA ASP A 269 -10.41 -10.41 -8.60
C ASP A 269 -8.92 -10.31 -8.24
N SER A 270 -8.07 -10.82 -9.12
CA SER A 270 -6.62 -10.89 -8.89
C SER A 270 -5.98 -9.52 -8.68
N ASN A 271 -6.51 -8.45 -9.31
CA ASN A 271 -5.97 -7.11 -9.17
C ASN A 271 -6.20 -6.57 -7.77
N HIS A 272 -7.44 -6.62 -7.30
CA HIS A 272 -7.80 -6.19 -5.95
C HIS A 272 -7.23 -7.10 -4.87
N ALA A 273 -7.27 -8.43 -5.05
CA ALA A 273 -6.63 -9.40 -4.16
C ALA A 273 -5.13 -9.11 -3.94
N SER A 274 -4.45 -8.64 -4.99
CA SER A 274 -3.05 -8.23 -4.88
C SER A 274 -2.85 -7.07 -3.90
N LEU A 275 -3.78 -6.12 -3.87
CA LEU A 275 -3.77 -4.97 -2.96
C LEU A 275 -4.18 -5.38 -1.53
N ASP A 276 -5.14 -6.29 -1.38
CA ASP A 276 -5.52 -6.88 -0.09
C ASP A 276 -4.30 -7.50 0.59
N ILE A 277 -3.65 -8.42 -0.13
CA ILE A 277 -2.49 -9.17 0.33
C ILE A 277 -1.36 -8.21 0.69
N ASN A 278 -1.14 -7.17 -0.12
CA ASN A 278 -0.12 -6.17 0.16
C ASN A 278 -0.38 -5.43 1.49
N GLY A 279 -1.64 -5.06 1.78
CA GLY A 279 -2.00 -4.46 3.05
C GLY A 279 -1.84 -5.38 4.25
N PHE A 280 -2.34 -6.63 4.16
CA PHE A 280 -2.16 -7.62 5.22
C PHE A 280 -0.69 -7.96 5.46
N TYR A 281 0.11 -8.07 4.39
CA TYR A 281 1.53 -8.35 4.49
C TYR A 281 2.29 -7.19 5.15
N ARG A 282 1.96 -5.93 4.85
CA ARG A 282 2.52 -4.77 5.57
C ARG A 282 2.23 -4.83 7.07
N ALA A 283 1.00 -5.20 7.45
CA ALA A 283 0.63 -5.35 8.86
C ALA A 283 1.36 -6.54 9.53
N PHE A 284 1.58 -7.64 8.79
CA PHE A 284 2.37 -8.78 9.23
C PHE A 284 3.84 -8.42 9.48
N VAL A 285 4.51 -7.77 8.51
CA VAL A 285 5.93 -7.40 8.62
C VAL A 285 6.17 -6.38 9.73
N ASP A 286 5.23 -5.46 9.95
CA ASP A 286 5.29 -4.49 11.05
C ASP A 286 5.25 -5.14 12.44
N GLY A 287 4.57 -6.29 12.56
CA GLY A 287 4.53 -7.09 13.78
C GLY A 287 3.62 -6.55 14.90
N ASN A 288 3.15 -5.30 14.84
CA ASN A 288 2.33 -4.70 15.90
C ASN A 288 0.82 -4.94 15.76
N TRP A 289 0.40 -5.66 14.72
CA TRP A 289 -1.02 -5.81 14.34
C TRP A 289 -1.59 -7.21 14.52
N ALA A 290 -0.84 -8.09 15.20
CA ALA A 290 -1.24 -9.47 15.50
C ALA A 290 -1.66 -10.31 14.28
N ILE A 291 -1.11 -9.98 13.10
CA ILE A 291 -1.22 -10.83 11.91
C ILE A 291 -0.13 -11.90 11.98
N THR A 292 -0.50 -13.17 11.79
CA THR A 292 0.44 -14.30 11.92
C THR A 292 0.81 -14.89 10.56
N ALA A 293 1.94 -15.60 10.51
CA ALA A 293 2.32 -16.38 9.32
C ALA A 293 1.27 -17.45 8.96
N GLU A 294 0.59 -18.00 9.96
CA GLU A 294 -0.51 -18.95 9.77
C GLU A 294 -1.71 -18.31 9.07
N GLN A 295 -2.03 -17.06 9.39
CA GLN A 295 -3.06 -16.28 8.68
C GLN A 295 -2.62 -15.89 7.28
N MET A 296 -1.33 -15.66 7.04
CA MET A 296 -0.86 -15.30 5.69
C MET A 296 -0.74 -16.51 4.73
N LYS A 297 -0.51 -17.71 5.26
CA LYS A 297 -0.30 -18.92 4.45
C LYS A 297 -1.49 -19.30 3.54
N PRO A 298 -2.77 -19.19 3.95
CA PRO A 298 -3.90 -19.45 3.05
C PRO A 298 -3.96 -18.53 1.83
N PHE A 299 -3.50 -17.28 1.90
CA PHE A 299 -3.35 -16.44 0.70
C PHE A 299 -2.32 -17.01 -0.28
N ALA A 300 -1.20 -17.52 0.23
CA ALA A 300 -0.19 -18.20 -0.60
C ALA A 300 -0.77 -19.45 -1.28
N ASN A 301 -1.59 -20.22 -0.55
CA ASN A 301 -2.25 -21.39 -1.09
C ASN A 301 -3.28 -21.04 -2.17
N VAL A 302 -3.97 -19.90 -2.07
CA VAL A 302 -4.89 -19.42 -3.13
C VAL A 302 -4.12 -19.25 -4.44
N LEU A 303 -2.97 -18.58 -4.41
CA LEU A 303 -2.16 -18.40 -5.60
C LEU A 303 -1.71 -19.73 -6.22
N ILE A 304 -1.15 -20.62 -5.40
CA ILE A 304 -0.49 -21.84 -5.87
C ILE A 304 -1.48 -22.95 -6.22
N ASP A 305 -2.50 -23.16 -5.38
CA ASP A 305 -3.38 -24.31 -5.49
C ASP A 305 -4.65 -24.03 -6.28
N VAL A 306 -4.99 -22.74 -6.49
CA VAL A 306 -6.22 -22.31 -7.16
C VAL A 306 -5.90 -21.48 -8.39
N MET A 307 -5.12 -20.40 -8.24
CA MET A 307 -4.92 -19.45 -9.33
C MET A 307 -3.85 -19.86 -10.34
N THR A 308 -2.95 -20.79 -10.02
CA THR A 308 -1.96 -21.28 -10.99
C THR A 308 -2.63 -22.28 -11.95
N LEU A 309 -2.85 -21.87 -13.21
CA LEU A 309 -3.57 -22.66 -14.22
C LEU A 309 -2.65 -23.62 -15.01
N GLY A 310 -1.34 -23.48 -14.88
CA GLY A 310 -0.33 -24.19 -15.68
C GLY A 310 0.12 -23.36 -16.89
N ASN A 311 1.19 -23.81 -17.56
CA ASN A 311 1.76 -23.16 -18.76
C ASN A 311 2.07 -21.66 -18.58
N GLY A 312 2.44 -21.23 -17.37
CA GLY A 312 2.72 -19.82 -17.07
C GLY A 312 1.47 -18.92 -17.04
N GLN A 313 0.26 -19.49 -16.94
CA GLN A 313 -0.98 -18.73 -16.82
C GLN A 313 -1.50 -18.71 -15.38
N TYR A 314 -2.06 -17.56 -15.00
CA TYR A 314 -2.64 -17.30 -13.69
C TYR A 314 -4.09 -16.82 -13.83
N ALA A 315 -4.96 -17.36 -12.98
CA ALA A 315 -6.36 -17.01 -12.90
C ALA A 315 -6.54 -15.53 -12.58
N GLY A 316 -7.58 -14.94 -13.14
CA GLY A 316 -7.91 -13.55 -12.89
C GLY A 316 -8.81 -13.33 -11.67
N THR A 317 -9.28 -14.39 -11.02
CA THR A 317 -10.11 -14.36 -9.80
C THR A 317 -9.62 -15.39 -8.78
N THR A 318 -9.90 -15.16 -7.50
CA THR A 318 -9.39 -15.99 -6.39
C THR A 318 -10.03 -17.38 -6.32
N ASP A 319 -11.13 -17.61 -7.04
CA ASP A 319 -11.74 -18.94 -7.24
C ASP A 319 -11.19 -19.72 -8.45
N GLY A 320 -10.18 -19.17 -9.14
CA GLY A 320 -9.47 -19.87 -10.20
C GLY A 320 -10.05 -19.68 -11.61
N LYS A 321 -10.90 -18.66 -11.83
CA LYS A 321 -11.48 -18.38 -13.16
C LYS A 321 -10.84 -17.18 -13.85
N CYS A 322 -11.02 -17.11 -15.17
CA CYS A 322 -10.80 -15.90 -15.96
C CYS A 322 -12.15 -15.18 -16.11
N ALA A 323 -12.14 -13.85 -15.94
CA ALA A 323 -13.26 -12.96 -16.15
C ALA A 323 -12.82 -11.74 -16.99
N SER A 324 -13.67 -10.71 -17.10
CA SER A 324 -13.36 -9.47 -17.80
C SER A 324 -12.74 -8.41 -16.87
N GLY A 325 -12.20 -7.34 -17.44
CA GLY A 325 -11.64 -6.21 -16.70
C GLY A 325 -10.50 -6.63 -15.77
N ASN A 326 -10.60 -6.26 -14.49
CA ASN A 326 -9.61 -6.60 -13.47
C ASN A 326 -9.47 -8.12 -13.23
N GLY A 327 -10.51 -8.88 -13.59
CA GLY A 327 -10.58 -10.32 -13.50
C GLY A 327 -9.99 -11.09 -14.67
N ILE A 328 -9.29 -10.45 -15.60
CA ILE A 328 -8.64 -11.15 -16.71
C ILE A 328 -7.46 -12.01 -16.24
N CYS A 329 -7.31 -13.18 -16.84
CA CYS A 329 -6.15 -14.03 -16.60
C CYS A 329 -4.87 -13.35 -17.08
N THR A 330 -3.77 -13.64 -16.38
CA THR A 330 -2.45 -13.05 -16.65
C THR A 330 -1.43 -14.14 -16.97
N ASN A 331 -0.34 -13.73 -17.61
CA ASN A 331 0.86 -14.54 -17.80
C ASN A 331 2.01 -14.12 -16.87
N TYR A 332 1.66 -13.44 -15.78
CA TYR A 332 2.55 -12.89 -14.76
C TYR A 332 1.86 -12.92 -13.40
N ILE A 333 2.62 -12.97 -12.30
CA ILE A 333 2.07 -12.87 -10.94
C ILE A 333 1.90 -11.38 -10.61
N ARG A 334 0.72 -10.99 -10.12
CA ARG A 334 0.51 -9.61 -9.68
C ARG A 334 1.32 -9.32 -8.42
N SER A 335 1.88 -8.12 -8.32
CA SER A 335 3.00 -7.85 -7.43
C SER A 335 2.76 -8.14 -5.94
N GLY A 336 1.57 -7.86 -5.41
CA GLY A 336 1.21 -8.23 -4.04
C GLY A 336 1.26 -9.73 -3.76
N PHE A 337 0.98 -10.58 -4.75
CA PHE A 337 1.08 -12.05 -4.60
C PHE A 337 2.53 -12.55 -4.52
N LEU A 338 3.52 -11.75 -4.93
CA LEU A 338 4.93 -12.13 -4.70
C LEU A 338 5.25 -12.19 -3.20
N LEU A 339 4.61 -11.34 -2.38
CA LEU A 339 4.85 -11.24 -0.94
C LEU A 339 4.54 -12.55 -0.21
N VAL A 340 3.50 -13.27 -0.66
CA VAL A 340 3.08 -14.53 -0.03
C VAL A 340 3.97 -15.72 -0.37
N SER A 341 4.98 -15.56 -1.24
CA SER A 341 6.01 -16.58 -1.44
C SER A 341 6.83 -16.85 -0.18
N GLU A 342 6.87 -15.93 0.79
CA GLU A 342 7.47 -16.17 2.11
C GLU A 342 6.87 -17.40 2.79
N PHE A 343 5.58 -17.69 2.57
CA PHE A 343 4.84 -18.74 3.25
C PHE A 343 4.76 -20.07 2.47
N ARG A 344 5.37 -20.14 1.28
CA ARG A 344 5.49 -21.34 0.44
C ARG A 344 6.94 -21.53 -0.02
N PRO A 345 7.86 -21.89 0.89
CA PRO A 345 9.26 -22.08 0.54
C PRO A 345 9.47 -23.17 -0.52
N ASP A 346 8.57 -24.15 -0.60
CA ASP A 346 8.55 -25.19 -1.63
C ASP A 346 8.24 -24.65 -3.05
N GLN A 347 7.57 -23.50 -3.16
CA GLN A 347 7.20 -22.86 -4.43
C GLN A 347 7.96 -21.56 -4.71
N TYR A 348 8.76 -21.08 -3.75
CA TYR A 348 9.41 -19.77 -3.82
C TYR A 348 10.11 -19.50 -5.15
N LYS A 349 10.96 -20.43 -5.62
CA LYS A 349 11.68 -20.28 -6.89
C LYS A 349 10.76 -20.28 -8.11
N ALA A 350 9.69 -21.06 -8.08
CA ALA A 350 8.70 -21.08 -9.17
C ALA A 350 7.92 -19.77 -9.22
N MET A 351 7.56 -19.20 -8.07
CA MET A 351 6.89 -17.90 -7.98
C MET A 351 7.81 -16.77 -8.47
N MET A 352 9.07 -16.74 -8.05
CA MET A 352 10.01 -15.72 -8.53
C MET A 352 10.31 -15.90 -10.02
N GLY A 353 10.51 -17.14 -10.47
CA GLY A 353 10.77 -17.47 -11.87
C GLY A 353 9.62 -17.18 -12.83
N ALA A 354 8.42 -16.87 -12.33
CA ALA A 354 7.28 -16.47 -13.16
C ALA A 354 7.52 -15.10 -13.84
N ASP A 355 8.12 -14.16 -13.11
CA ASP A 355 8.29 -12.76 -13.53
C ASP A 355 9.75 -12.32 -13.62
N PHE A 356 10.66 -13.12 -13.07
CA PHE A 356 12.06 -12.78 -12.94
C PHE A 356 12.97 -13.85 -13.54
N LYS A 357 14.20 -13.44 -13.83
CA LYS A 357 15.29 -14.32 -14.25
C LYS A 357 16.54 -13.97 -13.45
N GLU A 358 17.19 -14.97 -12.84
CA GLU A 358 18.49 -14.77 -12.19
C GLU A 358 19.55 -14.31 -13.21
N GLY A 359 20.38 -13.35 -12.80
CA GLY A 359 21.29 -12.62 -13.70
C GLY A 359 20.59 -11.66 -14.67
N GLY A 360 19.25 -11.56 -14.63
CA GLY A 360 18.45 -10.72 -15.51
C GLY A 360 18.21 -9.31 -14.98
N THR A 361 17.32 -8.59 -15.67
CA THR A 361 16.85 -7.27 -15.25
C THR A 361 15.34 -7.14 -15.39
N ILE A 362 14.75 -6.24 -14.61
CA ILE A 362 13.34 -5.88 -14.71
C ILE A 362 13.16 -4.36 -14.64
N GLY A 363 12.13 -3.86 -15.35
CA GLY A 363 11.73 -2.45 -15.37
C GLY A 363 10.45 -2.14 -14.56
N LYS A 364 10.01 -3.05 -13.70
CA LYS A 364 8.80 -2.91 -12.87
C LYS A 364 9.19 -2.73 -11.41
N VAL A 365 9.11 -1.49 -10.92
CA VAL A 365 9.59 -1.07 -9.58
C VAL A 365 8.82 -1.73 -8.44
N ASP A 366 7.54 -1.96 -8.67
CA ASP A 366 6.59 -2.54 -7.73
C ASP A 366 6.85 -4.04 -7.52
N LEU A 367 7.14 -4.77 -8.60
CA LEU A 367 7.58 -6.17 -8.53
C LEU A 367 8.96 -6.29 -7.88
N PHE A 368 9.91 -5.45 -8.30
CA PHE A 368 11.29 -5.54 -7.84
C PHE A 368 11.43 -5.28 -6.33
N SER A 369 10.77 -4.23 -5.81
CA SER A 369 10.81 -3.92 -4.37
C SER A 369 10.19 -5.02 -3.51
N ARG A 370 9.08 -5.63 -3.95
CA ARG A 370 8.45 -6.76 -3.25
C ARG A 370 9.30 -8.03 -3.31
N PHE A 371 9.98 -8.29 -4.42
CA PHE A 371 10.99 -9.34 -4.51
C PHE A 371 12.12 -9.12 -3.48
N LEU A 372 12.69 -7.92 -3.42
CA LEU A 372 13.74 -7.60 -2.45
C LEU A 372 13.26 -7.76 -1.01
N LEU A 373 12.02 -7.34 -0.72
CA LEU A 373 11.44 -7.49 0.61
C LEU A 373 11.36 -8.96 1.02
N VAL A 374 10.80 -9.82 0.18
CA VAL A 374 10.71 -11.26 0.50
C VAL A 374 12.10 -11.88 0.59
N LYS A 375 13.02 -11.55 -0.32
CA LYS A 375 14.40 -12.05 -0.28
C LYS A 375 15.09 -11.66 1.03
N HIS A 376 14.97 -10.40 1.44
CA HIS A 376 15.49 -9.90 2.72
C HIS A 376 14.87 -10.65 3.92
N ARG A 377 13.54 -10.79 3.93
CA ARG A 377 12.80 -11.52 4.98
C ARG A 377 13.27 -12.97 5.10
N ARG A 378 13.40 -13.69 3.97
CA ARG A 378 13.90 -15.08 3.95
C ARG A 378 15.34 -15.20 4.42
N ALA A 379 16.21 -14.25 4.08
CA ALA A 379 17.61 -14.28 4.50
C ALA A 379 17.81 -13.94 5.99
N THR A 380 16.89 -13.20 6.60
CA THR A 380 16.97 -12.74 8.00
C THR A 380 16.11 -13.56 8.97
N ALA A 381 15.11 -14.30 8.46
CA ALA A 381 14.33 -15.22 9.27
C ALA A 381 15.25 -16.34 9.78
N LYS A 382 15.52 -16.33 11.09
CA LYS A 382 16.19 -17.46 11.75
C LYS A 382 15.25 -18.66 11.63
N HIS A 383 15.68 -19.68 10.91
CA HIS A 383 15.00 -20.98 10.82
C HIS A 383 15.00 -21.70 12.16
#